data_AF-A0A9X0YBG4-F1
#
_entry.id   AF-A0A9X0YBG4-F1
#
_cell.length_a   1.000
_cell.length_b   1.000
_cell.length_c   1.000
_cell.angle_alpha   90.00
_cell.angle_beta   90.00
_cell.angle_gamma   90.00
#
_symmetry.space_group_name_H-M   'P 1'
#
loop_
_entity.id
_entity.type
_entity.pdbx_description
1 polymer ?
#
loop_
_entity_poly.entity_id
_entity_poly.type
_entity_poly.pdbx_seq_one_letter_code
_entity_poly.pdbx_strand_id
1 'polypeptide(L)'
;MPRVPTYDTAQVEQQPTRPVQLQGIAPDTTSIAQGLQTLGRGAQMLMEKERQKADTALLMDADNQLTKWQQQAMYSENGAYTRKGQNALDVTNQTLDQFDKAQAEIAKTLTNDQQKARYAQIVNSRRNSLSNDLNRYEYGERQNYYGQVEKAQLETSMQGAALEYQDPSKVDQYRQKVDAVLSSRAERLGLSPEAAQAERLATNSGMSSAVIQRMLIDSPQKAKSYYESYIRQRPGMAITVKAGWRAAVELC
;
A
#
# COMPACT_ATOMS: atom_id res chain seq x y z
N MET A 1 -5.99 8.24 -41.04
CA MET A 1 -7.09 7.79 -40.16
C MET A 1 -7.28 6.29 -40.35
N PRO A 2 -7.18 5.47 -39.30
CA PRO A 2 -7.43 4.02 -39.41
C PRO A 2 -8.93 3.75 -39.52
N ARG A 3 -9.33 2.83 -40.42
CA ARG A 3 -10.71 2.39 -40.64
C ARG A 3 -11.01 1.18 -39.75
N VAL A 4 -12.18 1.18 -39.11
CA VAL A 4 -12.66 0.08 -38.25
C VAL A 4 -13.42 -0.93 -39.11
N PRO A 5 -13.18 -2.26 -38.99
CA PRO A 5 -14.00 -3.27 -39.66
C PRO A 5 -15.34 -3.41 -38.95
N THR A 6 -16.43 -3.28 -39.69
CA THR A 6 -17.78 -3.66 -39.22
C THR A 6 -17.95 -5.16 -39.44
N TYR A 7 -18.30 -5.89 -38.39
CA TYR A 7 -18.74 -7.28 -38.52
C TYR A 7 -20.18 -7.31 -39.04
N ASP A 8 -20.33 -7.99 -40.18
CA ASP A 8 -21.57 -8.31 -40.85
C ASP A 8 -22.48 -9.19 -39.97
N THR A 9 -23.77 -9.02 -40.17
CA THR A 9 -24.87 -9.58 -39.37
C THR A 9 -24.87 -11.10 -39.25
N ALA A 10 -25.23 -11.62 -38.08
CA ALA A 10 -25.54 -13.02 -37.87
C ALA A 10 -26.80 -13.42 -38.67
N GLN A 11 -26.62 -14.18 -39.76
CA GLN A 11 -27.71 -14.86 -40.43
C GLN A 11 -28.19 -16.02 -39.55
N VAL A 12 -29.41 -15.92 -39.03
CA VAL A 12 -30.09 -17.02 -38.35
C VAL A 12 -30.79 -17.87 -39.41
N GLU A 13 -30.27 -19.07 -39.64
CA GLU A 13 -30.91 -20.09 -40.48
C GLU A 13 -32.20 -20.56 -39.78
N GLN A 14 -33.37 -20.18 -40.33
CA GLN A 14 -34.66 -20.63 -39.82
C GLN A 14 -34.91 -22.07 -40.25
N GLN A 15 -34.80 -22.99 -39.29
CA GLN A 15 -35.13 -24.39 -39.52
C GLN A 15 -36.67 -24.58 -39.50
N PRO A 16 -37.28 -25.19 -40.53
CA PRO A 16 -38.73 -25.33 -40.61
C PRO A 16 -39.26 -26.32 -39.56
N THR A 17 -40.24 -25.88 -38.79
CA THR A 17 -40.96 -26.68 -37.79
C THR A 17 -41.84 -27.72 -38.48
N ARG A 18 -41.75 -28.98 -38.04
CA ARG A 18 -42.61 -30.08 -38.51
C ARG A 18 -44.00 -29.95 -37.86
N PRO A 19 -45.10 -30.13 -38.60
CA PRO A 19 -46.43 -30.15 -38.00
C PRO A 19 -46.63 -31.41 -37.14
N VAL A 20 -47.05 -31.20 -35.90
CA VAL A 20 -47.44 -32.28 -34.98
C VAL A 20 -48.81 -32.80 -35.40
N GLN A 21 -48.88 -34.07 -35.81
CA GLN A 21 -50.15 -34.77 -36.01
C GLN A 21 -50.66 -35.25 -34.65
N LEU A 22 -51.77 -34.67 -34.19
CA LEU A 22 -52.49 -35.14 -33.00
C LEU A 22 -53.39 -36.31 -33.41
N GLN A 23 -52.89 -37.54 -33.20
CA GLN A 23 -53.72 -38.75 -33.22
C GLN A 23 -54.53 -38.78 -31.90
N GLY A 24 -55.86 -38.72 -32.00
CA GLY A 24 -56.73 -38.80 -30.82
C GLY A 24 -56.59 -40.14 -30.11
N ILE A 25 -56.13 -40.11 -28.85
CA ILE A 25 -56.06 -41.27 -27.96
C ILE A 25 -57.27 -41.19 -27.02
N ALA A 26 -58.08 -42.24 -27.03
CA ALA A 26 -59.19 -42.43 -26.10
C ALA A 26 -58.71 -42.38 -24.63
N PRO A 27 -59.53 -41.94 -23.67
CA PRO A 27 -59.08 -41.72 -22.30
C PRO A 27 -58.80 -43.06 -21.60
N ASP A 28 -57.53 -43.45 -21.62
CA ASP A 28 -56.99 -44.59 -20.88
C ASP A 28 -56.52 -44.09 -19.50
N THR A 29 -57.23 -44.49 -18.45
CA THR A 29 -57.00 -44.04 -17.06
C THR A 29 -55.60 -44.40 -16.50
N THR A 30 -54.86 -45.25 -17.21
CA THR A 30 -53.47 -45.63 -16.92
C THR A 30 -52.46 -44.52 -17.27
N SER A 31 -52.81 -43.60 -18.17
CA SER A 31 -51.96 -42.48 -18.62
C SER A 31 -51.85 -41.34 -17.60
N ILE A 32 -52.85 -41.17 -16.74
CA ILE A 32 -52.87 -40.13 -15.70
C ILE A 32 -51.87 -40.46 -14.57
N ALA A 33 -51.74 -41.75 -14.22
CA ALA A 33 -50.76 -42.19 -13.21
C ALA A 33 -49.30 -42.02 -13.68
N GLN A 34 -49.01 -42.27 -14.96
CA GLN A 34 -47.69 -42.03 -15.55
C GLN A 34 -47.42 -40.53 -15.77
N GLY A 35 -48.44 -39.75 -16.15
CA GLY A 35 -48.36 -38.29 -16.30
C GLY A 35 -48.12 -37.52 -14.99
N LEU A 36 -48.69 -37.98 -13.87
CA LEU A 36 -48.39 -37.43 -12.54
C LEU A 36 -46.96 -37.73 -12.09
N GLN A 37 -46.39 -38.88 -12.46
CA GLN A 37 -45.01 -39.24 -12.12
C GLN A 37 -43.96 -38.42 -12.92
N THR A 38 -44.26 -38.04 -14.16
CA THR A 38 -43.41 -37.13 -14.97
C THR A 38 -43.57 -35.66 -14.56
N LEU A 39 -44.77 -35.21 -14.19
CA LEU A 39 -44.99 -33.89 -13.56
C LEU A 39 -44.28 -33.77 -12.21
N GLY A 40 -44.30 -34.82 -11.37
CA GLY A 40 -43.59 -34.86 -10.10
C GLY A 40 -42.08 -34.72 -10.25
N ARG A 41 -41.47 -35.39 -11.23
CA ARG A 41 -40.03 -35.25 -11.55
C ARG A 41 -39.69 -33.90 -12.19
N GLY A 42 -40.54 -33.37 -13.06
CA GLY A 42 -40.35 -32.04 -13.67
C GLY A 42 -40.47 -30.90 -12.65
N ALA A 43 -41.41 -30.99 -11.71
CA ALA A 43 -41.57 -30.05 -10.60
C ALA A 43 -40.38 -30.13 -9.63
N GLN A 44 -39.87 -31.33 -9.33
CA GLN A 44 -38.67 -31.52 -8.52
C GLN A 44 -37.43 -30.88 -9.18
N MET A 45 -37.18 -31.12 -10.47
CA MET A 45 -36.08 -30.48 -11.19
C MET A 45 -36.21 -28.96 -11.24
N LEU A 46 -37.43 -28.43 -11.41
CA LEU A 46 -37.67 -26.98 -11.40
C LEU A 46 -37.45 -26.38 -10.01
N MET A 47 -37.94 -27.03 -8.95
CA MET A 47 -37.68 -26.62 -7.57
C MET A 47 -36.19 -26.65 -7.22
N GLU A 48 -35.45 -27.68 -7.64
CA GLU A 48 -34.00 -27.75 -7.45
C GLU A 48 -33.27 -26.64 -8.20
N LYS A 49 -33.68 -26.36 -9.45
CA LYS A 49 -33.08 -25.28 -10.24
C LYS A 49 -33.36 -23.89 -9.64
N GLU A 50 -34.57 -23.63 -9.18
CA GLU A 50 -34.90 -22.37 -8.49
C GLU A 50 -34.18 -22.26 -7.14
N ARG A 51 -34.06 -23.36 -6.40
CA ARG A 51 -33.27 -23.42 -5.16
C ARG A 51 -31.80 -23.13 -5.41
N GLN A 52 -31.20 -23.71 -6.46
CA GLN A 52 -29.81 -23.43 -6.85
C GLN A 52 -29.59 -21.98 -7.26
N LYS A 53 -30.56 -21.37 -7.96
CA LYS A 53 -30.50 -19.93 -8.30
C LYS A 53 -30.56 -19.07 -7.05
N ALA A 54 -31.48 -19.36 -6.12
CA ALA A 54 -31.58 -18.64 -4.85
C ALA A 54 -30.30 -18.78 -4.01
N ASP A 55 -29.74 -19.99 -3.93
CA ASP A 55 -28.49 -20.27 -3.23
C ASP A 55 -27.30 -19.51 -3.83
N THR A 56 -27.25 -19.42 -5.17
CA THR A 56 -26.23 -18.66 -5.89
C THR A 56 -26.38 -17.16 -5.66
N ALA A 57 -27.63 -16.65 -5.65
CA ALA A 57 -27.91 -15.24 -5.41
C ALA A 57 -27.46 -14.78 -4.02
N LEU A 58 -27.69 -15.58 -2.97
CA LEU A 58 -27.23 -15.27 -1.61
C LEU A 58 -25.70 -15.23 -1.52
N LEU A 59 -25.01 -16.15 -2.19
CA LEU A 59 -23.54 -16.14 -2.25
C LEU A 59 -23.01 -14.90 -3.00
N MET A 60 -23.64 -14.52 -4.11
CA MET A 60 -23.27 -13.32 -4.86
C MET A 60 -23.53 -12.05 -4.06
N ASP A 61 -24.64 -11.99 -3.31
CA ASP A 61 -24.94 -10.86 -2.43
C ASP A 61 -23.91 -10.75 -1.30
N ALA A 62 -23.58 -11.85 -0.63
CA ALA A 62 -22.52 -11.90 0.38
C ALA A 62 -21.15 -11.42 -0.17
N ASP A 63 -20.80 -11.84 -1.38
CA ASP A 63 -19.56 -11.40 -2.05
C ASP A 63 -19.58 -9.91 -2.41
N ASN A 64 -20.73 -9.39 -2.86
CA ASN A 64 -20.94 -7.96 -3.12
C ASN A 64 -20.83 -7.13 -1.84
N GLN A 65 -21.44 -7.59 -0.74
CA GLN A 65 -21.34 -6.94 0.57
C GLN A 65 -19.89 -6.86 1.05
N LEU A 66 -19.14 -7.96 0.94
CA LEU A 66 -17.73 -7.99 1.32
C LEU A 66 -16.88 -7.05 0.43
N THR A 67 -17.19 -6.98 -0.86
CA THR A 67 -16.52 -6.06 -1.81
C THR A 67 -16.76 -4.60 -1.45
N LYS A 68 -18.01 -4.23 -1.13
CA LYS A 68 -18.35 -2.87 -0.68
C LYS A 68 -17.63 -2.51 0.60
N TRP A 69 -17.63 -3.43 1.58
CA TRP A 69 -16.89 -3.24 2.82
C TRP A 69 -15.39 -3.01 2.53
N GLN A 70 -14.78 -3.84 1.68
CA GLN A 70 -13.36 -3.73 1.36
C GLN A 70 -13.03 -2.39 0.70
N GLN A 71 -13.84 -1.94 -0.26
CA GLN A 71 -13.66 -0.63 -0.90
C GLN A 71 -13.72 0.50 0.14
N GLN A 72 -14.70 0.48 1.03
CA GLN A 72 -14.84 1.49 2.08
C GLN A 72 -13.68 1.44 3.08
N ALA A 73 -13.32 0.25 3.55
CA ALA A 73 -12.24 0.04 4.52
C ALA A 73 -10.87 0.46 3.97
N MET A 74 -10.64 0.32 2.66
CA MET A 74 -9.36 0.66 2.04
C MET A 74 -9.28 2.12 1.59
N TYR A 75 -10.36 2.68 1.01
CA TYR A 75 -10.31 3.92 0.24
C TYR A 75 -11.22 5.05 0.73
N SER A 76 -12.04 4.83 1.75
CA SER A 76 -12.80 5.95 2.34
C SER A 76 -11.87 6.99 2.99
N GLU A 77 -12.43 8.12 3.42
CA GLU A 77 -11.67 9.20 4.09
C GLU A 77 -10.80 8.69 5.26
N ASN A 78 -11.31 7.72 6.02
CA ASN A 78 -10.59 7.08 7.14
C ASN A 78 -10.07 5.66 6.81
N GLY A 79 -9.98 5.34 5.51
CA GLY A 79 -9.56 4.05 5.01
C GLY A 79 -8.08 3.77 5.26
N ALA A 80 -7.69 2.50 5.11
CA ALA A 80 -6.32 2.05 5.35
C ALA A 80 -5.28 2.87 4.56
N TYR A 81 -5.57 3.20 3.30
CA TYR A 81 -4.64 3.90 2.42
C TYR A 81 -4.58 5.42 2.61
N THR A 82 -5.43 6.00 3.47
CA THR A 82 -5.33 7.42 3.83
C THR A 82 -4.39 7.64 5.01
N ARG A 83 -4.08 6.59 5.79
CA ARG A 83 -3.16 6.65 6.92
C ARG A 83 -1.71 6.69 6.43
N LYS A 84 -0.95 7.69 6.86
CA LYS A 84 0.42 7.95 6.38
C LYS A 84 1.46 7.95 7.51
N GLY A 85 2.70 7.65 7.15
CA GLY A 85 3.84 7.65 8.06
C GLY A 85 3.56 6.83 9.33
N GLN A 86 3.69 7.44 10.50
CA GLN A 86 3.45 6.77 11.78
C GLN A 86 2.04 6.20 11.92
N ASN A 87 1.02 6.85 11.35
CA ASN A 87 -0.37 6.40 11.47
C ASN A 87 -0.67 5.18 10.59
N ALA A 88 0.21 4.87 9.63
CA ALA A 88 0.12 3.68 8.80
C ALA A 88 0.72 2.44 9.47
N LEU A 89 1.48 2.62 10.56
CA LEU A 89 2.04 1.49 11.30
C LEU A 89 0.88 0.67 11.86
N ASP A 90 0.95 -0.66 11.69
CA ASP A 90 -0.07 -1.61 12.14
C ASP A 90 -1.43 -1.51 11.41
N VAL A 91 -1.53 -0.73 10.32
CA VAL A 91 -2.77 -0.67 9.54
C VAL A 91 -3.18 -2.04 8.99
N THR A 92 -2.20 -2.90 8.69
CA THR A 92 -2.46 -4.25 8.19
C THR A 92 -3.27 -5.07 9.18
N ASN A 93 -2.81 -5.17 10.42
CA ASN A 93 -3.49 -6.00 11.43
C ASN A 93 -4.86 -5.41 11.78
N GLN A 94 -4.94 -4.09 11.95
CA GLN A 94 -6.19 -3.42 12.26
C GLN A 94 -7.26 -3.61 11.18
N THR A 95 -6.89 -3.55 9.90
CA THR A 95 -7.83 -3.77 8.80
C THR A 95 -8.18 -5.25 8.64
N LEU A 96 -7.25 -6.18 8.88
CA LEU A 96 -7.54 -7.62 8.84
C LEU A 96 -8.48 -8.05 9.97
N ASP A 97 -8.34 -7.48 11.18
CA ASP A 97 -9.28 -7.72 12.28
C ASP A 97 -10.69 -7.23 11.94
N GLN A 98 -10.79 -6.09 11.25
CA GLN A 98 -12.08 -5.59 10.77
C GLN A 98 -12.65 -6.46 9.65
N PHE A 99 -11.80 -6.97 8.75
CA PHE A 99 -12.19 -7.92 7.71
C PHE A 99 -12.77 -9.19 8.33
N ASP A 100 -12.08 -9.78 9.32
CA ASP A 100 -12.48 -11.03 9.96
C ASP A 100 -13.85 -10.88 10.67
N LYS A 101 -14.13 -9.70 11.23
CA LYS A 101 -15.47 -9.35 11.78
C LYS A 101 -16.51 -9.18 10.68
N ALA A 102 -16.21 -8.40 9.63
CA ALA A 102 -17.15 -8.11 8.55
C ALA A 102 -17.58 -9.39 7.81
N GLN A 103 -16.63 -10.26 7.46
CA GLN A 103 -16.95 -11.53 6.79
C GLN A 103 -17.77 -12.46 7.69
N ALA A 104 -17.53 -12.46 9.01
CA ALA A 104 -18.28 -13.30 9.94
C ALA A 104 -19.74 -12.85 10.05
N GLU A 105 -20.00 -11.54 10.06
CA GLU A 105 -21.36 -11.00 10.02
C GLU A 105 -22.07 -11.33 8.71
N ILE A 106 -21.39 -11.17 7.57
CA ILE A 106 -21.94 -11.52 6.25
C ILE A 106 -22.26 -13.03 6.17
N ALA A 107 -21.39 -13.90 6.71
CA ALA A 107 -21.58 -15.35 6.70
C ALA A 107 -22.87 -15.79 7.42
N LYS A 108 -23.41 -14.99 8.35
CA LYS A 108 -24.69 -15.27 9.03
C LYS A 108 -25.90 -15.20 8.09
N THR A 109 -25.77 -14.50 6.95
CA THR A 109 -26.83 -14.42 5.93
C THR A 109 -26.96 -15.71 5.11
N LEU A 110 -25.93 -16.57 5.14
CA LEU A 110 -25.90 -17.83 4.40
C LEU A 110 -26.60 -18.93 5.18
N THR A 111 -27.51 -19.64 4.52
CA THR A 111 -28.49 -20.52 5.16
C THR A 111 -28.11 -21.99 5.10
N ASN A 112 -27.18 -22.38 4.21
CA ASN A 112 -26.77 -23.77 4.04
C ASN A 112 -25.24 -23.97 4.04
N ASP A 113 -24.80 -25.18 4.32
CA ASP A 113 -23.37 -25.49 4.49
C ASP A 113 -22.57 -25.38 3.19
N GLN A 114 -23.19 -25.65 2.05
CA GLN A 114 -22.53 -25.51 0.75
C GLN A 114 -22.24 -24.04 0.42
N GLN A 115 -23.17 -23.13 0.71
CA GLN A 115 -22.98 -21.68 0.57
C GLN A 115 -21.84 -21.22 1.49
N LYS A 116 -21.86 -21.63 2.77
CA LYS A 116 -20.82 -21.27 3.75
C LYS A 116 -19.44 -21.79 3.34
N ALA A 117 -19.34 -23.02 2.85
CA ALA A 117 -18.08 -23.59 2.38
C ALA A 117 -17.51 -22.82 1.17
N ARG A 118 -18.36 -22.47 0.20
CA ARG A 118 -17.95 -21.65 -0.96
C ARG A 118 -17.54 -20.24 -0.55
N TYR A 119 -18.31 -19.62 0.34
CA TYR A 119 -17.99 -18.29 0.87
C TYR A 119 -16.66 -18.30 1.63
N ALA A 120 -16.40 -19.31 2.46
CA ALA A 120 -15.14 -19.45 3.18
C ALA A 120 -13.93 -19.53 2.23
N GLN A 121 -14.05 -20.22 1.09
CA GLN A 121 -12.99 -20.25 0.07
C GLN A 121 -12.72 -18.85 -0.51
N ILE A 122 -13.78 -18.09 -0.81
CA ILE A 122 -13.69 -16.70 -1.30
C ILE A 122 -13.02 -15.80 -0.25
N VAL A 123 -13.48 -15.88 1.00
CA VAL A 123 -12.96 -15.09 2.13
C VAL A 123 -11.47 -15.37 2.32
N ASN A 124 -11.04 -16.63 2.33
CA ASN A 124 -9.63 -16.98 2.50
C ASN A 124 -8.75 -16.40 1.38
N SER A 125 -9.20 -16.49 0.13
CA SER A 125 -8.50 -15.90 -1.02
C SER A 125 -8.40 -14.37 -0.88
N ARG A 126 -9.52 -13.72 -0.55
CA ARG A 126 -9.57 -12.26 -0.37
C ARG A 126 -8.71 -11.79 0.79
N ARG A 127 -8.71 -12.49 1.92
CA ARG A 127 -7.90 -12.18 3.11
C ARG A 127 -6.42 -12.20 2.78
N ASN A 128 -5.97 -13.22 2.04
CA ASN A 128 -4.57 -13.34 1.62
C ASN A 128 -4.17 -12.19 0.68
N SER A 129 -5.00 -11.87 -0.32
CA SER A 129 -4.76 -10.74 -1.23
C SER A 129 -4.72 -9.41 -0.47
N LEU A 130 -5.70 -9.17 0.41
CA LEU A 130 -5.78 -7.97 1.23
C LEU A 130 -4.56 -7.82 2.16
N SER A 131 -4.14 -8.92 2.79
CA SER A 131 -2.94 -8.94 3.63
C SER A 131 -1.70 -8.57 2.84
N ASN A 132 -1.52 -9.11 1.62
CA ASN A 132 -0.37 -8.80 0.78
C ASN A 132 -0.33 -7.32 0.38
N ASP A 133 -1.48 -6.77 -0.01
CA ASP A 133 -1.58 -5.37 -0.44
C ASP A 133 -1.32 -4.41 0.73
N LEU A 134 -1.93 -4.65 1.88
CA LEU A 134 -1.74 -3.85 3.09
C LEU A 134 -0.31 -3.94 3.62
N ASN A 135 0.31 -5.14 3.65
CA ASN A 135 1.70 -5.30 4.07
C ASN A 135 2.65 -4.49 3.19
N ARG A 136 2.45 -4.52 1.85
CA ARG A 136 3.26 -3.71 0.92
C ARG A 136 3.09 -2.22 1.18
N TYR A 137 1.86 -1.78 1.39
CA TYR A 137 1.55 -0.39 1.70
C TYR A 137 2.18 0.07 3.02
N GLU A 138 1.94 -0.67 4.10
CA GLU A 138 2.46 -0.40 5.43
C GLU A 138 3.99 -0.37 5.42
N TYR A 139 4.63 -1.30 4.71
CA TYR A 139 6.08 -1.30 4.54
C TYR A 139 6.58 0.00 3.90
N GLY A 140 5.94 0.46 2.82
CA GLY A 140 6.29 1.72 2.17
C GLY A 140 6.16 2.93 3.10
N GLU A 141 5.04 3.04 3.82
CA GLU A 141 4.81 4.13 4.78
C GLU A 141 5.76 4.06 5.97
N ARG A 142 6.15 2.85 6.41
CA ARG A 142 7.16 2.65 7.46
C ARG A 142 8.53 3.15 7.02
N GLN A 143 8.95 2.87 5.79
CA GLN A 143 10.20 3.42 5.24
C GLN A 143 10.15 4.95 5.15
N ASN A 144 9.01 5.50 4.70
CA ASN A 144 8.80 6.95 4.66
C ASN A 144 8.90 7.58 6.05
N TYR A 145 8.26 6.97 7.05
CA TYR A 145 8.31 7.42 8.44
C TYR A 145 9.74 7.43 8.97
N TYR A 146 10.51 6.36 8.76
CA TYR A 146 11.91 6.32 9.16
C TYR A 146 12.73 7.43 8.51
N GLY A 147 12.56 7.66 7.20
CA GLY A 147 13.22 8.76 6.50
C GLY A 147 12.87 10.15 7.06
N GLN A 148 11.62 10.37 7.47
CA GLN A 148 11.18 11.62 8.09
C GLN A 148 11.81 11.81 9.47
N VAL A 149 11.83 10.77 10.30
CA VAL A 149 12.45 10.80 11.64
C VAL A 149 13.94 11.08 11.54
N GLU A 150 14.65 10.41 10.64
CA GLU A 150 16.07 10.65 10.38
C GLU A 150 16.32 12.09 9.95
N LYS A 151 15.56 12.59 8.98
CA LYS A 151 15.70 13.97 8.50
C LYS A 151 15.55 14.96 9.64
N ALA A 152 14.52 14.79 10.49
CA ALA A 152 14.29 15.65 11.64
C ALA A 152 15.46 15.59 12.65
N GLN A 153 15.99 14.40 12.92
CA GLN A 153 17.14 14.22 13.83
C GLN A 153 18.42 14.84 13.28
N LEU A 154 18.70 14.68 11.99
CA LEU A 154 19.84 15.31 11.32
C LEU A 154 19.72 16.83 11.39
N GLU A 155 18.57 17.38 11.01
CA GLU A 155 18.33 18.83 11.01
C GLU A 155 18.46 19.42 12.42
N THR A 156 17.83 18.79 13.42
CA THR A 156 17.92 19.25 14.82
C THR A 156 19.35 19.15 15.36
N SER A 157 20.09 18.11 14.99
CA SER A 157 21.49 17.97 15.40
C SER A 157 22.40 19.01 14.75
N MET A 158 22.17 19.31 13.47
CA MET A 158 22.92 20.34 12.75
C MET A 158 22.64 21.74 13.29
N GLN A 159 21.37 22.07 13.57
CA GLN A 159 20.99 23.33 14.20
C GLN A 159 21.58 23.44 15.61
N GLY A 160 21.50 22.36 16.40
CA GLY A 160 22.12 22.31 17.73
C GLY A 160 23.63 22.55 17.68
N ALA A 161 24.35 21.92 16.74
CA ALA A 161 25.77 22.16 16.53
C ALA A 161 26.07 23.63 16.18
N ALA A 162 25.25 24.24 15.33
CA ALA A 162 25.41 25.65 14.96
C ALA A 162 25.12 26.59 16.13
N LEU A 163 24.13 26.30 16.96
CA LEU A 163 23.80 27.12 18.15
C LEU A 163 24.89 27.01 19.22
N GLU A 164 25.40 25.80 19.45
CA GLU A 164 26.42 25.50 20.46
C GLU A 164 27.85 25.65 19.90
N TYR A 165 28.05 26.44 18.85
CA TYR A 165 29.32 26.56 18.13
C TYR A 165 30.49 27.00 19.04
N GLN A 166 30.20 27.65 20.16
CA GLN A 166 31.19 28.15 21.12
C GLN A 166 31.83 27.03 21.95
N ASP A 167 31.19 25.87 22.05
CA ASP A 167 31.70 24.68 22.75
C ASP A 167 32.02 23.56 21.74
N PRO A 168 33.31 23.37 21.42
CA PRO A 168 33.74 22.31 20.49
C PRO A 168 33.29 20.91 20.92
N SER A 169 33.21 20.64 22.23
CA SER A 169 32.79 19.32 22.73
C SER A 169 31.32 19.07 22.43
N LYS A 170 30.48 20.11 22.51
CA LYS A 170 29.05 20.02 22.13
C LYS A 170 28.88 19.82 20.64
N VAL A 171 29.64 20.56 19.82
CA VAL A 171 29.64 20.39 18.36
C VAL A 171 30.01 18.95 17.98
N ASP A 172 31.01 18.37 18.63
CA ASP A 172 31.41 16.98 18.40
C ASP A 172 30.37 15.96 18.89
N GLN A 173 29.65 16.24 20.00
CA GLN A 173 28.52 15.40 20.42
C GLN A 173 27.40 15.38 19.36
N TYR A 174 27.05 16.53 18.77
CA TYR A 174 26.07 16.59 17.68
C TYR A 174 26.58 15.89 16.41
N ARG A 175 27.88 16.00 16.12
CA ARG A 175 28.51 15.25 15.02
C ARG A 175 28.37 13.75 15.20
N GLN A 176 28.64 13.23 16.39
CA GLN A 176 28.47 11.81 16.70
C GLN A 176 27.02 11.35 16.55
N LYS A 177 26.04 12.19 16.94
CA LYS A 177 24.61 11.91 16.70
C LYS A 177 24.30 11.81 15.21
N VAL A 178 24.78 12.77 14.41
CA VAL A 178 24.65 12.74 12.94
C VAL A 178 25.25 11.45 12.38
N ASP A 179 26.47 11.09 12.78
CA ASP A 179 27.14 9.88 12.30
C ASP A 179 26.40 8.60 12.68
N ALA A 180 25.81 8.54 13.88
CA ALA A 180 25.00 7.40 14.32
C ALA A 180 23.72 7.25 13.49
N VAL A 181 23.01 8.36 13.22
CA VAL A 181 21.81 8.37 12.36
C VAL A 181 22.16 7.90 10.95
N LEU A 182 23.23 8.43 10.36
CA LEU A 182 23.66 8.04 9.01
C LEU A 182 24.12 6.58 8.93
N SER A 183 24.72 6.05 10.00
CA SER A 183 25.11 4.64 10.05
C SER A 183 23.89 3.72 10.08
N SER A 184 22.89 4.03 10.93
CA SER A 184 21.63 3.29 10.96
C SER A 184 20.88 3.36 9.63
N ARG A 185 20.87 4.53 8.99
CA ARG A 185 20.31 4.72 7.64
C ARG A 185 21.00 3.86 6.58
N ALA A 186 22.34 3.86 6.60
CA ALA A 186 23.14 3.08 5.66
C ALA A 186 22.87 1.57 5.78
N GLU A 187 22.78 1.07 7.01
CA GLU A 187 22.40 -0.33 7.28
C GLU A 187 20.99 -0.63 6.77
N ARG A 188 20.00 0.21 7.08
CA ARG A 188 18.62 -0.01 6.65
C ARG A 188 18.47 -0.02 5.13
N LEU A 189 19.16 0.89 4.44
CA LEU A 189 19.09 1.02 2.98
C LEU A 189 20.04 0.07 2.24
N GLY A 190 20.93 -0.63 2.95
CA GLY A 190 21.94 -1.49 2.34
C GLY A 190 22.94 -0.72 1.47
N LEU A 191 23.33 0.49 1.89
CA LEU A 191 24.29 1.30 1.14
C LEU A 191 25.66 0.62 1.08
N SER A 192 26.37 0.80 -0.04
CA SER A 192 27.78 0.39 -0.11
C SER A 192 28.61 1.22 0.88
N PRO A 193 29.77 0.71 1.34
CA PRO A 193 30.65 1.47 2.23
C PRO A 193 31.04 2.84 1.65
N GLU A 194 31.26 2.93 0.34
CA GLU A 194 31.62 4.15 -0.36
C GLU A 194 30.45 5.14 -0.40
N ALA A 195 29.23 4.66 -0.68
CA ALA A 195 28.04 5.48 -0.68
C ALA A 195 27.71 6.01 0.72
N ALA A 196 27.80 5.15 1.74
CA ALA A 196 27.62 5.54 3.14
C ALA A 196 28.68 6.56 3.59
N GLN A 197 29.94 6.38 3.18
CA GLN A 197 31.01 7.34 3.46
C GLN A 197 30.75 8.67 2.75
N ALA A 198 30.33 8.66 1.48
CA ALA A 198 30.03 9.86 0.72
C ALA A 198 28.88 10.67 1.37
N GLU A 199 27.79 10.01 1.79
CA GLU A 199 26.67 10.65 2.47
C GLU A 199 27.09 11.23 3.83
N ARG A 200 27.91 10.49 4.60
CA ARG A 200 28.52 10.97 5.85
C ARG A 200 29.35 12.22 5.62
N LEU A 201 30.23 12.20 4.62
CA LEU A 201 31.09 13.33 4.27
C LEU A 201 30.25 14.55 3.85
N ALA A 202 29.25 14.37 2.99
CA ALA A 202 28.37 15.45 2.53
C ALA A 202 27.61 16.09 3.70
N THR A 203 26.98 15.28 4.55
CA THR A 203 26.18 15.76 5.69
C THR A 203 27.04 16.48 6.72
N ASN A 204 28.20 15.92 7.06
CA ASN A 204 29.15 16.55 7.98
C ASN A 204 29.69 17.89 7.44
N SER A 205 29.89 18.00 6.12
CA SER A 205 30.31 19.25 5.47
C SER A 205 29.23 20.31 5.55
N GLY A 206 27.96 19.93 5.35
CA GLY A 206 26.81 20.81 5.54
C GLY A 206 26.73 21.33 6.97
N MET A 207 26.88 20.44 7.95
CA MET A 207 26.87 20.81 9.38
C MET A 207 28.00 21.78 9.71
N SER A 208 29.21 21.47 9.25
CA SER A 208 30.38 22.32 9.52
C SER A 208 30.26 23.68 8.85
N SER A 209 29.66 23.74 7.65
CA SER A 209 29.32 25.00 6.99
C SER A 209 28.33 25.83 7.80
N ALA A 210 27.28 25.22 8.36
CA ALA A 210 26.31 25.92 9.21
C ALA A 210 26.95 26.47 10.50
N VAL A 211 27.83 25.70 11.14
CA VAL A 211 28.62 26.13 12.30
C VAL A 211 29.51 27.33 11.94
N ILE A 212 30.23 27.26 10.81
CA ILE A 212 31.09 28.35 10.33
C ILE A 212 30.26 29.60 10.01
N GLN A 213 29.11 29.46 9.35
CA GLN A 213 28.22 30.58 9.05
C GLN A 213 27.75 31.28 10.33
N ARG A 214 27.41 30.51 11.37
CA ARG A 214 27.06 31.09 12.67
C ARG A 214 28.26 31.78 13.33
N MET A 215 29.44 31.16 13.29
CA MET A 215 30.68 31.76 13.79
C MET A 215 31.06 33.06 13.07
N LEU A 216 30.82 33.16 11.75
CA LEU A 216 31.15 34.34 10.95
C LEU A 216 30.40 35.59 11.44
N ILE A 217 29.16 35.43 11.89
CA ILE A 217 28.35 36.54 12.43
C ILE A 217 29.01 37.14 13.67
N ASP A 218 29.54 36.29 14.56
CA ASP A 218 30.06 36.73 15.86
C ASP A 218 31.57 37.02 15.84
N SER A 219 32.36 36.26 15.07
CA SER A 219 33.81 36.46 14.93
C SER A 219 34.38 35.84 13.64
N PRO A 220 34.63 36.65 12.60
CA PRO A 220 35.19 36.18 11.34
C PRO A 220 36.56 35.47 11.47
N GLN A 221 37.40 35.91 12.41
CA GLN A 221 38.71 35.31 12.64
C GLN A 221 38.60 33.90 13.24
N LYS A 222 37.70 33.69 14.21
CA LYS A 222 37.44 32.35 14.78
C LYS A 222 36.87 31.41 13.73
N ALA A 223 35.94 31.89 12.91
CA ALA A 223 35.39 31.12 11.80
C ALA A 223 36.48 30.64 10.82
N LYS A 224 37.42 31.53 10.46
CA LYS A 224 38.57 31.17 9.61
C LYS A 224 39.45 30.08 10.25
N SER A 225 39.79 30.23 11.53
CA SER A 225 40.61 29.23 12.23
C SER A 225 39.94 27.86 12.32
N TYR A 226 38.62 27.84 12.56
CA TYR A 226 37.82 26.60 12.59
C TYR A 226 37.79 25.94 11.20
N TYR A 227 37.53 26.71 10.15
CA TYR A 227 37.55 26.24 8.76
C TYR A 227 38.91 25.64 8.37
N GLU A 228 40.01 26.30 8.71
CA GLU A 228 41.36 25.80 8.44
C GLU A 228 41.66 24.50 9.19
N SER A 229 41.21 24.39 10.45
CA SER A 229 41.32 23.15 11.23
C SER A 229 40.51 22.01 10.63
N TYR A 230 39.30 22.31 10.13
CA TYR A 230 38.39 21.34 9.53
C TYR A 230 38.94 20.77 8.22
N ILE A 231 39.44 21.63 7.33
CA ILE A 231 40.07 21.20 6.08
C ILE A 231 41.35 20.39 6.34
N ARG A 232 42.14 20.76 7.34
CA ARG A 232 43.37 20.04 7.69
C ARG A 232 43.09 18.60 8.10
N GLN A 233 41.99 18.36 8.83
CA GLN A 233 41.58 17.03 9.25
C GLN A 233 40.89 16.23 8.13
N ARG A 234 40.33 16.91 7.12
CA ARG A 234 39.54 16.30 6.04
C ARG A 234 39.90 16.91 4.67
N PRO A 235 41.10 16.63 4.13
CA PRO A 235 41.60 17.28 2.91
C PRO A 235 40.72 17.06 1.68
N GLY A 236 39.97 15.95 1.60
CA GLY A 236 39.02 15.67 0.51
C GLY A 236 37.78 16.57 0.45
N MET A 237 37.53 17.43 1.45
CA MET A 237 36.37 18.35 1.51
C MET A 237 36.69 19.79 1.11
N ALA A 238 37.94 20.10 0.76
CA ALA A 238 38.39 21.47 0.50
C ALA A 238 37.66 22.18 -0.66
N ILE A 239 37.06 21.42 -1.59
CA ILE A 239 36.43 21.95 -2.82
C ILE A 239 35.01 22.48 -2.55
N THR A 240 34.18 21.74 -1.79
CA THR A 240 32.77 22.09 -1.55
C THR A 240 32.62 23.27 -0.60
N VAL A 241 33.47 23.37 0.42
CA VAL A 241 33.41 24.45 1.40
C VAL A 241 34.01 25.75 0.84
N LYS A 242 34.99 25.68 -0.07
CA LYS A 242 35.51 26.84 -0.81
C LYS A 242 34.42 27.56 -1.62
N ALA A 243 33.48 26.81 -2.22
CA ALA A 243 32.39 27.39 -3.00
C ALA A 243 31.42 28.19 -2.12
N GLY A 244 31.06 27.67 -0.95
CA GLY A 244 30.22 28.39 0.02
C GLY A 244 30.92 29.59 0.66
N TRP A 245 32.24 29.51 0.91
CA TRP A 245 33.01 30.61 1.47
C TRP A 245 33.20 31.78 0.49
N ARG A 246 33.42 31.49 -0.81
CA ARG A 246 33.44 32.53 -1.85
C ARG A 246 32.11 33.29 -1.95
N ALA A 247 31.00 32.58 -1.94
CA ALA A 247 29.67 33.20 -2.01
C ALA A 247 29.37 34.09 -0.78
N ALA A 248 29.81 33.70 0.41
CA ALA A 248 29.60 34.47 1.63
C ALA A 248 30.49 35.72 1.73
N VAL A 249 31.71 35.68 1.17
CA VAL A 249 32.66 36.81 1.19
C VAL A 249 32.35 37.84 0.10
N GLU A 250 31.69 37.47 -0.99
CA GLU A 250 31.26 38.41 -2.05
C GLU A 250 29.95 39.17 -1.71
N LEU A 251 29.26 38.79 -0.64
CA LEU A 251 28.01 39.40 -0.17
C LEU A 251 28.18 40.30 1.08
N CYS A 252 29.42 40.51 1.54
CA CYS A 252 29.80 41.46 2.60
C CYS A 252 30.78 42.49 2.04
#